data_AF-A0A317EJ74-F1
#
_entry.id   AF-A0A317EJ74-F1
#
_cell.length_a   1.000
_cell.length_b   1.000
_cell.length_c   1.000
_cell.angle_alpha   90.00
_cell.angle_beta   90.00
_cell.angle_gamma   90.00
#
_symmetry.space_group_name_H-M   'P 1'
#
loop_
_entity.id
_entity.type
_entity.pdbx_description
1 polymer ?
#
loop_
_entity_poly.entity_id
_entity_poly.type
_entity_poly.pdbx_seq_one_letter_code
_entity_poly.pdbx_strand_id
1 'polypeptide(L)' 'MEQIYNFKIDGKEIGVSSDDGHNYHVSINGVYTGIIFPEFDDELSDGGTLWRTKDLIAVNLVAEIGRQIEDEDM' A
#
# COMPACT_ATOMS: atom_id res chain seq x y z
N MET A 1 -11.53 -11.88 -2.45
CA MET A 1 -10.21 -11.46 -1.96
C MET A 1 -10.25 -11.51 -0.46
N GLU A 2 -9.31 -12.21 0.15
CA GLU A 2 -9.12 -12.15 1.60
C GLU A 2 -8.34 -10.87 1.93
N GLN A 3 -8.72 -10.20 3.00
CA GLN A 3 -8.02 -9.01 3.44
C GLN A 3 -6.81 -9.43 4.27
N ILE A 4 -5.62 -8.99 3.86
CA ILE A 4 -4.34 -9.44 4.43
C ILE A 4 -3.77 -8.44 5.43
N TYR A 5 -4.07 -7.15 5.30
CA TYR A 5 -3.69 -6.14 6.30
C TYR A 5 -4.85 -5.23 6.71
N ASN A 6 -4.77 -4.71 7.94
CA ASN A 6 -5.72 -3.79 8.54
C ASN A 6 -4.96 -2.70 9.31
N PHE A 7 -4.85 -1.50 8.74
CA PHE A 7 -4.14 -0.39 9.36
C PHE A 7 -5.10 0.69 9.86
N LYS A 8 -4.65 1.48 10.84
CA LYS A 8 -5.31 2.70 11.27
C LYS A 8 -4.41 3.90 11.02
N ILE A 9 -4.70 4.67 9.97
CA ILE A 9 -3.87 5.81 9.53
C ILE A 9 -4.72 7.08 9.60
N ASP A 10 -4.27 8.08 10.35
CA ASP A 10 -4.98 9.36 10.56
C ASP A 10 -6.46 9.21 10.95
N GLY A 11 -6.76 8.19 11.76
CA GLY A 11 -8.12 7.89 12.21
C GLY A 11 -9.01 7.19 11.16
N LYS A 12 -8.48 6.87 9.99
CA LYS A 12 -9.17 6.06 8.96
C LYS A 12 -8.77 4.60 9.10
N GLU A 13 -9.73 3.71 8.82
CA GLU A 13 -9.48 2.28 8.70
C GLU A 13 -9.03 1.98 7.28
N ILE A 14 -7.85 1.40 7.12
CA ILE A 14 -7.28 1.06 5.82
C ILE A 14 -7.24 -0.45 5.70
N GLY A 15 -8.05 -0.98 4.82
CA GLY A 15 -8.04 -2.40 4.51
C GLY A 15 -7.26 -2.69 3.25
N VAL A 16 -6.35 -3.65 3.31
CA VAL A 16 -5.51 -4.05 2.17
C VAL A 16 -5.73 -5.52 1.85
N SER A 17 -6.05 -5.82 0.60
CA SER A 17 -6.11 -7.18 0.06
C SER A 17 -5.18 -7.32 -1.14
N SER A 18 -4.67 -8.51 -1.42
CA SER A 18 -3.89 -8.79 -2.63
C SER A 18 -4.34 -10.10 -3.26
N ASP A 19 -4.39 -10.13 -4.60
CA ASP A 19 -4.71 -11.33 -5.36
C ASP A 19 -3.46 -12.00 -5.97
N ASP A 20 -2.38 -11.23 -6.20
CA ASP A 20 -1.18 -11.67 -6.92
C ASP A 20 0.14 -11.39 -6.18
N GLY A 21 0.09 -10.82 -4.97
CA GLY A 21 1.27 -10.48 -4.15
C GLY A 21 2.06 -9.27 -4.64
N HIS A 22 1.62 -8.59 -5.70
CA HIS A 22 2.29 -7.43 -6.27
C HIS A 22 1.36 -6.21 -6.36
N ASN A 23 0.06 -6.43 -6.54
CA ASN A 23 -0.97 -5.40 -6.54
C ASN A 23 -1.81 -5.52 -5.28
N TYR A 24 -1.88 -4.42 -4.53
CA TYR A 24 -2.58 -4.33 -3.27
C TYR A 24 -3.80 -3.44 -3.42
N HIS A 25 -4.98 -4.03 -3.31
CA HIS A 25 -6.26 -3.33 -3.31
C HIS A 25 -6.46 -2.66 -1.96
N VAL A 26 -6.69 -1.36 -1.97
CA VAL A 26 -6.85 -0.52 -0.79
C VAL A 26 -8.31 -0.11 -0.66
N SER A 27 -8.84 -0.29 0.54
CA SER A 27 -10.12 0.25 0.98
C SER A 27 -9.92 1.22 2.13
N ILE A 28 -10.67 2.32 2.13
CA ILE A 28 -10.63 3.34 3.20
C ILE A 28 -12.03 3.37 3.82
N ASN A 29 -12.10 3.11 5.13
CA ASN A 29 -13.35 2.95 5.88
C ASN A 29 -14.32 1.97 5.19
N GLY A 30 -13.78 0.85 4.68
CA GLY A 30 -14.53 -0.19 3.98
C GLY A 30 -14.89 0.13 2.52
N VAL A 31 -14.54 1.30 1.99
CA VAL A 31 -14.81 1.68 0.59
C VAL A 31 -13.56 1.46 -0.27
N TYR A 32 -13.68 0.61 -1.29
CA TYR A 32 -12.60 0.43 -2.28
C TYR A 32 -12.20 1.77 -2.89
N THR A 33 -10.90 2.09 -2.81
CA THR A 33 -10.36 3.39 -3.22
C THR A 33 -9.39 3.25 -4.39
N GLY A 34 -8.65 2.15 -4.49
CA GLY A 34 -7.74 1.91 -5.60
C GLY A 34 -6.72 0.83 -5.31
N ILE A 35 -5.66 0.79 -6.13
CA ILE A 35 -4.57 -0.17 -6.03
C ILE A 35 -3.26 0.58 -5.75
N ILE A 36 -2.44 -0.01 -4.88
CA ILE A 36 -1.03 0.37 -4.71
C ILE A 36 -0.13 -0.81 -5.05
N PHE A 37 1.12 -0.53 -5.41
CA PHE A 37 2.10 -1.55 -5.76
C PHE A 37 3.51 -1.06 -5.44
N PRO A 38 4.42 -1.97 -5.04
CA PRO A 38 5.84 -1.65 -4.92
C PRO A 38 6.47 -1.55 -6.32
N GLU A 39 7.33 -0.56 -6.48
CA GLU A 39 8.17 -0.33 -7.65
C GLU A 39 9.62 -0.29 -7.15
N PHE A 40 10.44 -1.20 -7.64
CA PHE A 40 11.88 -1.16 -7.37
C PHE A 40 12.49 -0.02 -8.16
N ASP A 41 13.18 0.88 -7.46
CA ASP A 41 13.88 1.99 -8.07
C ASP A 41 15.39 1.78 -7.91
N ASP A 42 16.02 1.32 -9.01
CA ASP A 42 17.46 1.09 -9.10
C ASP A 42 18.28 2.39 -9.03
N GLU A 43 17.65 3.56 -9.16
CA GLU A 43 18.30 4.87 -9.01
C GLU A 43 18.38 5.34 -7.56
N LEU A 44 17.60 4.74 -6.65
CA LEU A 44 17.81 4.91 -5.22
C LEU A 44 19.10 4.19 -4.83
N SER A 45 20.06 4.93 -4.28
CA SER A 45 21.41 4.47 -3.91
C SER A 45 21.47 3.17 -3.08
N ASP A 46 20.34 2.78 -2.49
CA ASP A 46 20.20 1.68 -1.55
C ASP A 46 19.33 0.52 -2.12
N GLY A 47 18.85 0.63 -3.36
CA GLY A 47 17.93 -0.35 -3.96
C GLY A 47 16.55 -0.37 -3.31
N GLY A 48 16.04 0.81 -2.93
CA GLY A 48 14.82 0.96 -2.15
C GLY A 48 13.53 0.64 -2.93
N THR A 49 12.51 0.23 -2.18
CA THR A 49 11.15 0.08 -2.71
C THR A 49 10.43 1.42 -2.64
N LEU A 50 9.86 1.86 -3.77
CA LEU A 50 8.92 2.97 -3.81
C LEU A 50 7.50 2.43 -3.96
N TRP A 51 6.59 2.92 -3.13
CA TRP A 51 5.18 2.57 -3.25
C TRP A 51 4.45 3.57 -4.14
N ARG A 52 3.73 3.04 -5.13
CA ARG A 52 3.04 3.81 -6.17
C ARG A 52 1.57 3.44 -6.25
N THR A 53 0.82 4.30 -6.93
CA THR A 53 -0.57 4.05 -7.31
C THR A 53 -0.81 4.59 -8.71
N LYS A 54 -1.78 4.01 -9.42
CA LYS A 54 -2.34 4.57 -10.66
C LYS A 54 -3.72 5.21 -10.42
N ASP A 55 -4.22 5.13 -9.20
CA ASP A 55 -5.55 5.61 -8.80
C ASP A 55 -5.46 6.91 -8.00
N LEU A 56 -6.61 7.48 -7.65
CA LEU A 56 -6.71 8.72 -6.88
C LEU A 56 -6.53 8.47 -5.38
N ILE A 57 -5.34 7.97 -5.01
CA ILE A 57 -4.87 7.88 -3.62
C ILE A 57 -3.75 8.89 -3.44
N ALA A 58 -3.80 9.66 -2.36
CA ALA A 58 -2.76 10.65 -2.07
C ALA A 58 -1.40 9.95 -1.89
N VAL A 59 -0.35 10.45 -2.56
CA VAL A 59 0.97 9.80 -2.61
C VAL A 59 1.58 9.57 -1.23
N ASN A 60 1.38 10.51 -0.30
CA ASN A 60 1.85 10.36 1.07
C ASN A 60 1.14 9.20 1.82
N LEU A 61 -0.15 9.00 1.55
CA LEU A 61 -0.89 7.86 2.10
C LEU A 61 -0.42 6.55 1.47
N VAL A 62 -0.14 6.53 0.17
CA VAL A 62 0.44 5.36 -0.50
C VAL A 62 1.78 4.96 0.12
N ALA A 63 2.68 5.94 0.32
CA ALA A 63 3.97 5.69 0.95
C ALA A 63 3.82 5.17 2.38
N GLU A 64 2.89 5.72 3.17
CA GLU A 64 2.67 5.27 4.55
C GLU A 64 2.05 3.87 4.62
N ILE A 65 1.09 3.52 3.75
CA ILE A 65 0.55 2.17 3.67
C ILE A 65 1.65 1.18 3.28
N GLY A 66 2.43 1.52 2.27
CA GLY A 66 3.54 0.69 1.80
C GLY A 66 4.58 0.41 2.88
N ARG A 67 4.99 1.44 3.62
CA ARG A 67 5.88 1.32 4.77
C ARG A 67 5.33 0.38 5.84
N GLN A 68 4.04 0.46 6.14
CA GLN A 68 3.43 -0.45 7.14
C GLN A 68 3.32 -1.90 6.65
N ILE A 69 3.12 -2.13 5.34
CA ILE A 69 3.19 -3.49 4.76
C ILE A 69 4.60 -4.05 4.93
N GLU A 70 5.63 -3.26 4.59
CA GLU A 70 7.04 -3.68 4.76
C GLU A 70 7.39 -3.96 6.24
N ASP A 71 6.89 -3.14 7.17
CA ASP A 71 7.10 -3.34 8.62
C ASP A 71 6.45 -4.64 9.13
N GLU A 72 5.29 -5.06 8.58
CA GLU A 72 4.59 -6.29 8.98
C GLU A 72 5.17 -7.56 8.33
N ASP A 73 5.79 -7.46 7.16
CA ASP A 73 6.39 -8.59 6.43
C ASP A 73 7.82 -8.95 6.91
N MET A 74 8.42 -8.15 7.79
CA MET A 74 9.74 -8.37 8.41
C MET A 74 9.72 -9.28 9.64
#